data_AF-A0A6G6K439-F1
#
_entry.id   AF-A0A6G6K439-F1
#
_cell.length_a   1.000
_cell.length_b   1.000
_cell.length_c   1.000
_cell.angle_alpha   90.00
_cell.angle_beta   90.00
_cell.angle_gamma   90.00
#
_symmetry.space_group_name_H-M   'P 1'
#
loop_
_entity.id
_entity.type
_entity.pdbx_description
1 polymer ?
#
loop_
_entity_poly.entity_id
_entity_poly.type
_entity_poly.pdbx_seq_one_letter_code
_entity_poly.pdbx_strand_id
1 'polypeptide(L)'
;MYRASAYEHGFEFMFDEKQILDTIFLYLEPTEEFESLNLEEECDVPFFTSLKEAQAKGARNNWPTDTGKADFLGIVREWIRFRFEGHTVHYEFHKGKLAMVTLSSAQD
;
A
#
# COMPACT_ATOMS: atom_id res chain seq x y z
N MET A 1 20.15 -0.40 3.93
CA MET A 1 18.82 -0.70 3.37
C MET A 1 19.01 -1.49 2.09
N TYR A 2 18.34 -2.64 1.98
CA TYR A 2 18.45 -3.56 0.84
C TYR A 2 17.09 -3.70 0.15
N ARG A 3 17.10 -4.05 -1.14
CA ARG A 3 15.91 -4.20 -1.95
C ARG A 3 15.91 -5.50 -2.73
N ALA A 4 14.73 -6.09 -2.90
CA ALA A 4 14.48 -7.17 -3.84
C ALA A 4 13.17 -6.88 -4.58
N SER A 5 13.14 -7.11 -5.89
CA SER A 5 12.00 -6.77 -6.74
C SER A 5 11.57 -7.98 -7.56
N ALA A 6 10.27 -8.26 -7.56
CA ALA A 6 9.65 -9.21 -8.47
C ALA A 6 8.80 -8.40 -9.47
N TYR A 7 9.48 -7.84 -10.47
CA TYR A 7 8.91 -6.91 -11.45
C TYR A 7 7.67 -7.44 -12.15
N GLU A 8 7.71 -8.70 -12.60
CA GLU A 8 6.62 -9.41 -13.30
C GLU A 8 5.43 -9.74 -12.38
N HIS A 9 5.58 -9.57 -11.07
CA HIS A 9 4.54 -9.85 -10.08
C HIS A 9 4.10 -8.61 -9.30
N GLY A 10 4.64 -7.42 -9.61
CA GLY A 10 4.23 -6.19 -8.92
C GLY A 10 4.62 -6.13 -7.44
N PHE A 11 5.70 -6.81 -7.01
CA PHE A 11 6.21 -6.74 -5.64
C PHE A 11 7.58 -6.08 -5.55
N GLU A 12 7.75 -5.18 -4.57
CA GLU A 12 9.06 -4.76 -4.08
C GLU A 12 9.16 -5.00 -2.58
N PHE A 13 10.31 -5.50 -2.14
CA PHE A 13 10.63 -5.77 -0.74
C PHE A 13 11.78 -4.88 -0.31
N MET A 14 11.60 -4.16 0.80
CA MET A 14 12.65 -3.39 1.45
C MET A 14 13.02 -4.01 2.78
N PHE A 15 14.32 -4.11 3.00
CA PHE A 15 14.92 -4.68 4.20
C PHE A 15 15.77 -3.62 4.91
N ASP A 16 15.79 -3.70 6.23
CA ASP A 16 16.62 -2.85 7.08
C ASP A 16 18.13 -3.16 6.91
N GLU A 17 18.98 -2.50 7.69
CA GLU A 17 20.44 -2.72 7.61
C GLU A 17 20.87 -4.11 8.10
N LYS A 18 20.02 -4.81 8.85
CA LYS A 18 20.23 -6.18 9.33
C LYS A 18 19.61 -7.22 8.39
N GLN A 19 19.11 -6.80 7.22
CA GLN A 19 18.42 -7.64 6.24
C GLN A 19 17.11 -8.26 6.76
N ILE A 20 16.47 -7.61 7.72
CA ILE A 20 15.12 -7.97 8.19
C ILE A 20 14.11 -7.24 7.30
N LEU A 21 13.09 -7.97 6.85
CA LEU A 21 12.02 -7.41 6.02
C LEU A 21 11.27 -6.33 6.79
N ASP A 22 11.20 -5.13 6.21
CA ASP A 22 10.61 -3.96 6.83
C ASP A 22 9.39 -3.43 6.06
N THR A 23 9.50 -3.32 4.73
CA THR A 23 8.41 -2.82 3.89
C THR A 23 8.16 -3.73 2.70
N ILE A 24 6.89 -3.89 2.33
CA ILE A 24 6.45 -4.54 1.11
C ILE A 24 5.61 -3.55 0.31
N PHE A 25 5.94 -3.33 -0.95
CA PHE A 25 5.17 -2.55 -1.91
C PHE A 25 4.47 -3.51 -2.86
N LEU A 26 3.17 -3.30 -3.01
CA LEU A 26 2.27 -4.05 -3.90
C LEU A 26 1.76 -3.06 -4.95
N TYR A 27 2.17 -3.21 -6.20
CA TYR A 27 1.78 -2.33 -7.31
C TYR A 27 0.55 -2.90 -8.01
N LEU A 28 -0.61 -2.24 -7.88
CA LEU A 28 -1.87 -2.69 -8.51
C LEU A 28 -2.12 -1.99 -9.85
N GLU A 29 -1.51 -0.82 -10.08
CA GLU A 29 -1.40 -0.23 -11.40
C GLU A 29 0.02 -0.44 -11.95
N PRO A 30 0.15 -0.77 -13.25
CA PRO A 30 1.46 -0.98 -13.84
C PRO A 30 2.27 0.32 -13.82
N THR A 31 3.57 0.18 -13.62
CA THR A 31 4.54 1.29 -13.66
C THR A 31 5.52 1.08 -14.83
N GLU A 32 6.56 1.90 -14.94
CA GLU A 32 7.62 1.67 -15.91
C GLU A 32 8.40 0.36 -15.63
N GLU A 33 8.45 -0.07 -14.36
CA GLU A 33 9.30 -1.18 -13.92
C GLU A 33 8.49 -2.41 -13.47
N PHE A 34 7.22 -2.24 -13.08
CA PHE A 34 6.41 -3.28 -12.45
C PHE A 34 5.13 -3.55 -13.23
N GLU A 35 4.82 -4.83 -13.42
CA GLU A 35 3.49 -5.27 -13.82
C GLU A 35 2.49 -5.13 -12.66
N SER A 36 1.20 -5.12 -12.99
CA SER A 36 0.13 -5.01 -12.00
C SER A 36 -0.11 -6.34 -11.28
N LEU A 37 -0.05 -6.32 -9.95
CA LEU A 37 -0.47 -7.39 -9.07
C LEU A 37 -1.99 -7.59 -9.10
N ASN A 38 -2.46 -8.83 -9.24
CA ASN A 38 -3.86 -9.14 -8.95
C ASN A 38 -4.05 -9.39 -7.45
N LEU A 39 -4.31 -8.32 -6.69
CA LEU A 39 -4.36 -8.39 -5.23
C LEU A 39 -5.39 -9.43 -4.72
N GLU A 40 -6.54 -9.58 -5.39
CA GLU A 40 -7.59 -10.52 -4.96
C GLU A 40 -7.19 -12.00 -5.11
N GLU A 41 -6.33 -12.32 -6.07
CA GLU A 41 -5.91 -13.71 -6.35
C GLU A 41 -4.58 -14.06 -5.69
N GLU A 42 -3.72 -13.06 -5.44
CA GLU A 42 -2.33 -13.27 -5.03
C GLU A 42 -2.06 -12.88 -3.57
N CYS A 43 -2.98 -12.20 -2.88
CA CYS A 43 -2.74 -11.71 -1.52
C CYS A 43 -4.01 -11.63 -0.63
N ASP A 44 -3.84 -11.85 0.67
CA ASP A 44 -4.92 -11.71 1.67
C ASP A 44 -5.12 -10.27 2.18
N VAL A 45 -4.35 -9.30 1.66
CA VAL A 45 -4.51 -7.90 2.06
C VAL A 45 -5.86 -7.39 1.56
N PRO A 46 -6.70 -6.77 2.42
CA PRO A 46 -8.01 -6.30 2.01
C PRO A 46 -7.94 -5.37 0.80
N PHE A 47 -8.65 -5.74 -0.27
CA PHE A 47 -8.83 -4.88 -1.44
C PHE A 47 -9.92 -3.84 -1.18
N PHE A 48 -9.69 -2.61 -1.65
CA PHE A 48 -10.67 -1.52 -1.61
C PHE A 48 -10.75 -0.85 -2.97
N THR A 49 -11.96 -0.74 -3.50
CA THR A 49 -12.22 -0.11 -4.80
C THR A 49 -12.12 1.42 -4.76
N SER A 50 -12.20 2.01 -3.56
CA SER A 50 -12.12 3.46 -3.37
C SER A 50 -11.67 3.86 -1.96
N LEU A 51 -11.16 5.08 -1.81
CA LEU A 51 -10.84 5.67 -0.50
C LEU A 51 -12.05 5.69 0.43
N LYS A 52 -13.24 5.97 -0.10
CA LYS A 52 -14.48 6.02 0.68
C LYS A 52 -14.82 4.66 1.29
N GLU A 53 -14.59 3.58 0.55
CA GLU A 53 -14.80 2.22 1.03
C GLU A 53 -13.82 1.88 2.16
N ALA A 54 -12.53 2.18 1.96
CA ALA A 54 -11.50 1.97 2.98
C ALA A 54 -11.80 2.77 4.26
N GLN A 55 -12.20 4.04 4.14
CA GLN A 55 -12.63 4.87 5.27
C GLN A 55 -13.81 4.27 6.03
N ALA A 56 -14.85 3.80 5.32
CA ALA A 56 -16.01 3.17 5.93
C ALA A 56 -15.64 1.86 6.65
N LYS A 57 -14.72 1.07 6.09
CA LYS A 57 -14.21 -0.15 6.72
C LYS A 57 -13.41 0.17 7.99
N GLY A 58 -12.50 1.14 7.93
CA GLY A 58 -11.71 1.57 9.09
C GLY A 58 -12.60 2.07 10.23
N ALA A 59 -13.57 2.94 9.91
CA ALA A 59 -14.53 3.46 10.89
C ALA A 59 -15.38 2.35 11.53
N ARG A 60 -15.87 1.38 10.73
CA ARG A 60 -16.68 0.26 11.24
C ARG A 60 -15.92 -0.60 12.25
N ASN A 61 -14.62 -0.78 12.05
CA ASN A 61 -13.78 -1.62 12.91
C ASN A 61 -13.02 -0.82 13.99
N ASN A 62 -13.24 0.49 14.10
CA ASN A 62 -12.50 1.39 15.00
C ASN A 62 -10.98 1.31 14.82
N TRP A 63 -10.50 1.15 13.59
CA TRP A 63 -9.07 1.15 13.31
C TRP A 63 -8.51 2.58 13.38
N PRO A 64 -7.35 2.81 14.03
CA PRO A 64 -6.66 4.09 13.93
C PRO A 64 -6.24 4.35 12.48
N THR A 65 -6.59 5.53 11.97
CA THR A 65 -6.35 5.89 10.57
C THR A 65 -5.66 7.24 10.45
N ASP A 66 -4.78 7.35 9.46
CA ASP A 66 -4.32 8.62 8.92
C ASP A 66 -4.79 8.73 7.47
N THR A 67 -5.10 9.93 6.99
CA THR A 67 -5.48 10.16 5.59
C THR A 67 -4.75 11.37 5.05
N GLY A 68 -4.63 11.42 3.73
CA GLY A 68 -4.08 12.59 3.07
C GLY A 68 -4.36 12.61 1.59
N LYS A 69 -3.95 13.74 0.99
CA LYS A 69 -4.09 14.02 -0.42
C LYS A 69 -2.90 14.81 -0.88
N ALA A 70 -2.34 14.45 -2.02
CA ALA A 70 -1.25 15.15 -2.66
C ALA A 70 -1.57 15.33 -4.15
N ASP A 71 -1.15 16.45 -4.72
CA ASP A 71 -1.09 16.63 -6.16
C ASP A 71 0.39 16.76 -6.52
N PHE A 72 0.89 15.82 -7.32
CA PHE A 72 2.25 15.83 -7.81
C PHE A 72 2.23 15.73 -9.33
N LEU A 73 2.70 16.79 -9.99
CA LEU A 73 2.76 16.91 -11.45
C LEU A 73 1.40 16.64 -12.13
N GLY A 74 0.28 17.04 -11.50
CA GLY A 74 -1.07 16.86 -12.04
C GLY A 74 -1.66 15.47 -11.79
N ILE A 75 -0.95 14.60 -11.06
CA ILE A 75 -1.47 13.33 -10.59
C ILE A 75 -1.96 13.53 -9.15
N VAL A 76 -3.27 13.58 -9.01
CA VAL A 76 -3.93 13.61 -7.70
C VAL A 76 -3.87 12.22 -7.08
N ARG A 77 -3.24 12.14 -5.92
CA ARG A 77 -3.12 10.96 -5.08
C ARG A 77 -3.88 11.19 -3.80
N GLU A 78 -4.73 10.25 -3.47
CA GLU A 78 -5.48 10.23 -2.21
C GLU A 78 -5.10 8.97 -1.47
N TRP A 79 -4.97 9.02 -0.15
CA TRP A 79 -4.49 7.87 0.58
C TRP A 79 -5.09 7.75 1.98
N ILE A 80 -5.05 6.52 2.47
CA ILE A 80 -5.40 6.15 3.85
C ILE A 80 -4.41 5.13 4.37
N ARG A 81 -3.97 5.31 5.61
CA ARG A 81 -3.10 4.37 6.32
C ARG A 81 -3.81 3.87 7.56
N PHE A 82 -3.96 2.56 7.68
CA PHE A 82 -4.39 1.90 8.90
C PHE A 82 -3.17 1.59 9.77
N ARG A 83 -3.30 1.85 11.07
CA ARG A 83 -2.27 1.53 12.05
C ARG A 83 -2.77 0.41 12.94
N PHE A 84 -2.00 -0.66 13.00
CA PHE A 84 -2.22 -1.83 13.84
C PHE A 84 -1.05 -1.97 14.82
N GLU A 85 -1.18 -2.87 15.79
CA GLU A 85 -0.05 -3.23 16.64
C GLU A 85 1.02 -3.93 15.78
N GLY A 86 2.22 -3.35 15.75
CA GLY A 86 3.39 -3.88 15.05
C GLY A 86 3.45 -3.66 13.53
N HIS A 87 2.41 -3.11 12.89
CA HIS A 87 2.46 -2.82 11.45
C HIS A 87 1.47 -1.74 10.99
N THR A 88 1.70 -1.24 9.77
CA THR A 88 0.79 -0.33 9.08
C THR A 88 0.46 -0.86 7.69
N VAL A 89 -0.75 -0.53 7.22
CA VAL A 89 -1.20 -0.82 5.86
C VAL A 89 -1.63 0.50 5.22
N HIS A 90 -0.88 0.92 4.20
CA HIS A 90 -1.11 2.16 3.48
C HIS A 90 -1.70 1.86 2.10
N TYR A 91 -2.85 2.45 1.81
CA TYR A 91 -3.54 2.37 0.53
C TYR A 91 -3.44 3.71 -0.20
N GLU A 92 -2.85 3.69 -1.40
CA GLU A 92 -2.73 4.85 -2.27
C GLU A 92 -3.68 4.71 -3.48
N PHE A 93 -4.48 5.75 -3.72
CA PHE A 93 -5.44 5.82 -4.80
C PHE A 93 -5.06 6.88 -5.82
N HIS A 94 -5.02 6.51 -7.11
CA HIS A 94 -4.81 7.42 -8.23
C HIS A 94 -6.10 7.56 -9.02
N LYS A 95 -6.57 8.79 -9.25
CA LYS A 95 -7.83 9.05 -9.99
C LYS A 95 -9.02 8.19 -9.49
N GLY A 96 -9.05 7.89 -8.19
CA GLY A 96 -10.11 7.11 -7.55
C GLY A 96 -9.96 5.59 -7.60
N LYS A 97 -8.87 5.05 -8.17
CA LYS A 97 -8.57 3.61 -8.20
C LYS A 97 -7.41 3.27 -7.27
N LEU A 98 -7.44 2.09 -6.65
CA LEU A 98 -6.33 1.62 -5.84
C LEU A 98 -5.12 1.34 -6.75
N ALA A 99 -4.03 2.07 -6.52
CA ALA A 99 -2.83 2.02 -7.34
C ALA A 99 -1.69 1.27 -6.65
N MET A 100 -1.58 1.42 -5.33
CA MET A 100 -0.52 0.79 -4.55
C MET A 100 -0.99 0.48 -3.14
N VAL A 101 -0.50 -0.64 -2.61
CA VAL A 101 -0.60 -0.98 -1.19
C VAL A 101 0.81 -1.12 -0.62
N THR A 102 1.05 -0.50 0.53
CA THR A 102 2.33 -0.62 1.24
C THR A 102 2.10 -1.20 2.62
N LEU A 103 2.76 -2.32 2.90
CA LEU A 103 2.83 -2.93 4.23
C LEU A 103 4.15 -2.49 4.85
N SER A 104 4.12 -1.94 6.05
CA SER A 104 5.34 -1.59 6.78
C SER A 104 5.28 -2.16 8.18
N SER A 105 6.38 -2.74 8.63
CA SER A 105 6.56 -2.97 10.06
C SER A 105 6.52 -1.61 10.76
N ALA A 106 5.76 -1.52 11.85
CA ALA A 106 5.77 -0.34 12.69
C ALA A 106 6.99 -0.51 13.61
N GLN A 107 8.19 -0.24 13.10
CA GLN A 107 9.35 -0.14 13.99
C GLN A 107 9.17 1.15 14.80
N ASP A 108 8.97 0.97 16.11
CA ASP A 108 9.09 2.04 17.10
C ASP A 108 10.51 2.63 17.12
#